data_AF-A0A976PUB0-F1
#
_entry.id   AF-A0A976PUB0-F1
#
_cell.length_a   1.000
_cell.length_b   1.000
_cell.length_c   1.000
_cell.angle_alpha   90.00
_cell.angle_beta   90.00
_cell.angle_gamma   90.00
#
_symmetry.space_group_name_H-M   'P 1'
#
loop_
_entity.id
_entity.type
_entity.pdbx_description
1 polymer ?
#
loop_
_entity_poly.entity_id
_entity_poly.type
_entity_poly.pdbx_seq_one_letter_code
_entity_poly.pdbx_strand_id
1 'polypeptide(L)'
;MPVSSGKTEGPFLTHLPRLSGRWATWGASSLLLISHLGLLWTFELSSHLLSTFFWLALAFLGLLVADRLLSARSPGVVAILLVAACLRLILLPLPATLSDDIYRYVWDGRVAGAGLNPYFLAPDSPELDGLRDDLWERLPHRQVATVYPPLAMAVFSIAARLPAP
;
A
#
# COMPACT_ATOMS: atom_id res chain seq x y z
N MET A 1 -39.29 60.11 -21.20
CA MET A 1 -39.14 58.83 -21.93
C MET A 1 -38.18 57.95 -21.15
N PRO A 2 -38.59 56.80 -20.59
CA PRO A 2 -37.63 55.82 -20.08
C PRO A 2 -37.39 54.72 -21.11
N VAL A 3 -36.11 54.39 -21.33
CA VAL A 3 -35.64 53.32 -22.21
C VAL A 3 -35.77 51.98 -21.48
N SER A 4 -36.45 51.00 -22.10
CA SER A 4 -36.54 49.64 -21.60
C SER A 4 -35.25 48.86 -21.87
N SER A 5 -34.64 48.24 -20.85
CA SER A 5 -33.66 47.17 -21.06
C SER A 5 -34.27 45.83 -20.61
N GLY A 6 -34.85 45.10 -21.55
CA GLY A 6 -35.21 43.70 -21.34
C GLY A 6 -33.94 42.85 -21.39
N LYS A 7 -33.45 42.40 -20.23
CA LYS A 7 -32.56 41.24 -20.15
C LYS A 7 -33.43 40.00 -20.21
N THR A 8 -33.48 39.35 -21.37
CA THR A 8 -33.97 37.99 -21.52
C THR A 8 -32.92 37.03 -20.98
N GLU A 9 -33.08 36.57 -19.74
CA GLU A 9 -32.32 35.41 -19.25
C GLU A 9 -32.91 34.14 -19.89
N GLY A 10 -32.09 33.46 -20.71
CA GLY A 10 -32.48 32.22 -21.38
C GLY A 10 -32.61 31.04 -20.41
N PRO A 11 -33.69 30.24 -20.45
CA PRO A 11 -33.99 29.25 -19.42
C PRO A 11 -33.35 27.87 -19.65
N PHE A 12 -32.19 27.77 -20.32
CA PHE A 12 -31.77 26.49 -20.92
C PHE A 12 -30.50 25.82 -20.36
N LEU A 13 -29.85 26.34 -19.32
CA LEU A 13 -28.57 25.78 -18.82
C LEU A 13 -28.56 25.37 -17.33
N THR A 14 -29.67 24.88 -16.77
CA THR A 14 -29.74 24.52 -15.33
C THR A 14 -30.25 23.11 -15.03
N HIS A 15 -30.18 22.16 -15.96
CA HIS A 15 -30.65 20.78 -15.74
C HIS A 15 -29.63 19.69 -16.07
N LEU A 16 -28.34 19.89 -15.72
CA LEU A 16 -27.49 18.71 -15.53
C LEU A 16 -27.89 18.05 -14.21
N PRO A 17 -28.26 16.75 -14.21
CA PRO A 17 -28.62 16.06 -12.98
C PRO A 17 -27.40 16.08 -12.06
N ARG A 18 -27.51 16.80 -10.94
CA ARG A 18 -26.54 16.68 -9.85
C ARG A 18 -26.65 15.24 -9.35
N LEU A 19 -25.66 14.41 -9.72
CA LEU A 19 -25.52 13.06 -9.19
C LEU A 19 -25.71 13.14 -7.67
N SER A 20 -26.72 12.45 -7.15
CA SER A 20 -26.95 12.49 -5.70
C SER A 20 -25.69 11.98 -5.01
N GLY A 21 -25.27 12.63 -3.91
CA GLY A 21 -23.95 12.37 -3.30
C GLY A 21 -23.68 10.89 -2.96
N ARG A 22 -24.73 10.06 -2.86
CA ARG A 22 -24.63 8.61 -2.66
C ARG A 22 -24.01 7.89 -3.86
N TRP A 23 -24.48 8.13 -5.09
CA TRP A 23 -23.93 7.47 -6.29
C TRP A 23 -22.46 7.81 -6.51
N ALA A 24 -22.08 9.06 -6.20
CA ALA A 24 -20.69 9.50 -6.31
C ALA A 24 -19.77 8.74 -5.33
N THR A 25 -20.19 8.57 -4.07
CA THR A 25 -19.42 7.79 -3.07
C THR A 25 -19.31 6.31 -3.43
N TRP A 26 -20.34 5.75 -4.08
CA TRP A 26 -20.32 4.37 -4.57
C TRP A 26 -19.32 4.24 -5.72
N GLY A 27 -19.29 5.20 -6.64
CA GLY A 27 -18.29 5.25 -7.71
C GLY A 27 -16.85 5.24 -7.17
N ALA A 28 -16.54 6.10 -6.20
CA ALA A 28 -15.20 6.14 -5.59
C ALA A 28 -14.83 4.80 -4.90
N SER A 29 -15.78 4.22 -4.16
CA SER A 29 -15.57 2.94 -3.47
C SER A 29 -15.36 1.79 -4.46
N SER A 30 -16.11 1.77 -5.57
CA SER A 30 -15.96 0.79 -6.64
C SER A 30 -14.60 0.91 -7.33
N LEU A 31 -14.11 2.12 -7.60
CA LEU A 31 -12.77 2.31 -8.19
C LEU A 31 -11.67 1.72 -7.30
N LEU A 32 -11.73 1.97 -5.99
CA LEU A 32 -10.80 1.40 -5.02
C LEU A 32 -10.91 -0.12 -4.96
N LEU A 33 -12.13 -0.67 -4.91
CA LEU A 33 -12.31 -2.11 -4.85
C LEU A 33 -11.78 -2.79 -6.12
N ILE A 34 -12.15 -2.28 -7.30
CA ILE A 34 -11.74 -2.83 -8.60
C ILE A 34 -10.22 -2.76 -8.73
N SER A 35 -9.57 -1.67 -8.32
CA SER A 35 -8.12 -1.56 -8.40
C SER A 35 -7.41 -2.58 -7.51
N HIS A 36 -7.91 -2.85 -6.31
CA HIS A 36 -7.31 -3.83 -5.39
C HIS A 36 -7.54 -5.26 -5.87
N LEU A 37 -8.73 -5.56 -6.42
CA LEU A 37 -8.98 -6.84 -7.08
C LEU A 37 -8.11 -7.01 -8.33
N GLY A 38 -7.85 -5.93 -9.06
CA GLY A 38 -6.94 -5.91 -10.20
C GLY A 38 -5.49 -6.21 -9.80
N LEU A 39 -5.00 -5.58 -8.73
CA LEU A 39 -3.68 -5.90 -8.16
C LEU A 39 -3.59 -7.36 -7.70
N LEU A 40 -4.62 -7.85 -7.01
CA LEU A 40 -4.70 -9.24 -6.58
C LEU A 40 -4.68 -10.20 -7.78
N TRP A 41 -5.40 -9.85 -8.86
CA TRP A 41 -5.43 -10.61 -10.10
C TRP A 41 -4.06 -10.64 -10.79
N THR A 42 -3.31 -9.55 -10.77
CA THR A 42 -1.96 -9.49 -11.34
C THR A 42 -1.01 -10.45 -10.62
N PHE A 43 -1.17 -10.62 -9.30
CA PHE A 43 -0.41 -11.51 -8.40
C PHE A 43 1.12 -11.28 -8.38
N GLU A 44 1.82 -11.48 -9.50
CA GLU A 44 3.25 -11.18 -9.67
C GLU A 44 3.45 -9.75 -10.17
N LEU A 45 3.48 -8.80 -9.23
CA LEU A 45 3.46 -7.37 -9.55
C LEU A 45 4.71 -6.89 -10.29
N SER A 46 5.88 -7.47 -10.03
CA SER A 46 7.14 -7.08 -10.67
C SER A 46 7.26 -7.58 -12.11
N SER A 47 6.66 -8.73 -12.43
CA SER A 47 6.60 -9.29 -13.78
C SER A 47 5.65 -8.50 -14.70
N HIS A 48 4.67 -7.78 -14.12
CA HIS A 48 3.58 -7.12 -14.85
C HIS A 48 3.49 -5.61 -14.58
N LEU A 49 4.61 -4.89 -14.64
CA LEU A 49 4.70 -3.48 -14.23
C LEU A 49 3.65 -2.57 -14.86
N LEU A 50 3.33 -2.72 -16.16
CA LEU A 50 2.32 -1.88 -16.82
C LEU A 50 0.93 -2.07 -16.19
N SER A 51 0.54 -3.32 -15.91
CA SER A 51 -0.73 -3.64 -15.24
C SER A 51 -0.72 -3.14 -13.81
N THR A 52 0.38 -3.35 -13.08
CA THR A 52 0.58 -2.84 -11.71
C THR A 52 0.41 -1.32 -11.66
N PHE A 53 1.10 -0.58 -12.54
CA PHE A 53 0.97 0.89 -12.60
C PHE A 53 -0.44 1.33 -12.99
N PHE A 54 -1.09 0.65 -13.92
CA PHE A 54 -2.47 0.94 -14.28
C PHE A 54 -3.41 0.81 -13.07
N TRP A 55 -3.33 -0.29 -12.31
CA TRP A 55 -4.17 -0.49 -11.14
C TRP A 55 -3.85 0.48 -10.01
N LEU A 56 -2.57 0.80 -9.77
CA LEU A 56 -2.17 1.82 -8.81
C LEU A 56 -2.69 3.22 -9.19
N ALA A 57 -2.65 3.57 -10.48
CA ALA A 57 -3.21 4.83 -10.99
C ALA A 57 -4.73 4.87 -10.80
N LEU A 58 -5.43 3.75 -11.03
CA LEU A 58 -6.87 3.64 -10.79
C LEU A 58 -7.22 3.78 -9.31
N ALA A 59 -6.42 3.16 -8.41
CA ALA A 59 -6.57 3.31 -6.97
C ALA A 59 -6.40 4.77 -6.55
N PHE A 60 -5.36 5.44 -7.05
CA PHE A 60 -5.08 6.84 -6.79
C PHE A 60 -6.21 7.76 -7.29
N LEU A 61 -6.75 7.50 -8.47
CA LEU A 61 -7.93 8.20 -8.99
C LEU A 61 -9.14 7.99 -8.06
N GLY A 62 -9.38 6.76 -7.58
CA GLY A 62 -10.42 6.46 -6.60
C GLY A 62 -10.27 7.27 -5.31
N LEU A 63 -9.05 7.43 -4.80
CA LEU A 63 -8.75 8.27 -3.63
C LEU A 63 -9.01 9.75 -3.91
N LEU A 64 -8.58 10.27 -5.06
CA LEU A 64 -8.84 11.67 -5.44
C LEU A 64 -10.34 11.96 -5.55
N VAL A 65 -11.10 11.05 -6.18
CA VAL A 65 -12.56 11.17 -6.26
C VAL A 65 -13.18 11.10 -4.86
N ALA A 66 -12.74 10.17 -4.00
CA ALA A 66 -13.21 10.07 -2.63
C ALA A 66 -12.95 11.36 -1.84
N ASP A 67 -11.74 11.92 -1.91
CA ASP A 67 -11.36 13.17 -1.24
C ASP A 67 -12.27 14.33 -1.64
N ARG A 68 -12.51 14.54 -2.93
CA ARG A 68 -13.37 15.64 -3.42
C ARG A 68 -14.83 15.48 -3.01
N LEU A 69 -15.32 14.25 -2.90
CA LEU A 69 -16.70 13.96 -2.52
C LEU A 69 -16.91 14.01 -0.99
N LEU A 70 -15.92 13.54 -0.24
CA LEU A 70 -15.91 13.54 1.22
C LEU A 70 -15.42 14.88 1.80
N SER A 71 -14.85 15.79 1.00
CA SER A 71 -14.58 17.17 1.44
C SER A 71 -15.83 17.89 1.96
N ALA A 72 -17.02 17.48 1.53
CA ALA A 72 -18.30 17.99 2.04
C ALA A 72 -18.81 17.27 3.31
N ARG A 73 -18.14 16.18 3.74
CA ARG A 73 -18.49 15.32 4.88
C ARG A 73 -17.26 14.62 5.46
N SER A 74 -16.81 15.00 6.65
CA SER A 74 -15.70 14.32 7.32
C SER A 74 -16.09 12.90 7.76
N PRO A 75 -15.55 11.83 7.13
CA PRO A 75 -15.75 10.48 7.66
C PRO A 75 -15.07 10.36 9.02
N GLY A 76 -15.68 9.61 9.94
CA GLY A 76 -15.05 9.32 11.22
C GLY A 76 -13.77 8.50 11.04
N VAL A 77 -12.75 8.76 11.85
CA VAL A 77 -11.44 8.09 11.80
C VAL A 77 -11.58 6.57 11.81
N VAL A 78 -12.51 6.03 12.59
CA VAL A 78 -12.78 4.58 12.65
C VAL A 78 -13.20 4.02 11.29
N ALA A 79 -14.06 4.73 10.54
CA ALA A 79 -14.48 4.29 9.22
C ALA A 79 -13.31 4.28 8.22
N ILE A 80 -12.44 5.30 8.29
CA ILE A 80 -11.21 5.37 7.46
C ILE A 80 -10.32 4.17 7.76
N LEU A 81 -10.06 3.89 9.05
CA LEU A 81 -9.21 2.79 9.47
C LEU A 81 -9.78 1.43 9.06
N LEU A 82 -11.10 1.22 9.17
CA LEU A 82 -11.74 -0.02 8.73
C LEU A 82 -11.63 -0.22 7.22
N VAL A 83 -11.89 0.82 6.42
CA VAL A 83 -11.74 0.73 4.96
C VAL A 83 -10.28 0.46 4.58
N ALA A 84 -9.33 1.17 5.19
CA ALA A 84 -7.90 0.95 4.96
C ALA A 84 -7.48 -0.49 5.32
N ALA A 85 -7.96 -1.01 6.46
CA ALA A 85 -7.71 -2.39 6.86
C ALA A 85 -8.30 -3.40 5.86
N CYS A 86 -9.56 -3.23 5.43
CA CYS A 86 -10.18 -4.10 4.44
C CYS A 86 -9.41 -4.11 3.10
N LEU A 87 -9.01 -2.94 2.60
CA LEU A 87 -8.21 -2.83 1.39
C LEU A 87 -6.84 -3.51 1.55
N ARG A 88 -6.20 -3.37 2.72
CA ARG A 88 -4.93 -4.05 3.03
C ARG A 88 -5.09 -5.57 3.08
N LEU A 89 -6.18 -6.07 3.65
CA LEU A 89 -6.47 -7.51 3.78
C LEU A 89 -6.71 -8.18 2.43
N ILE A 90 -7.34 -7.49 1.47
CA ILE A 90 -7.53 -8.00 0.09
C ILE A 90 -6.16 -8.32 -0.55
N LEU A 91 -5.14 -7.52 -0.27
CA LEU A 91 -3.80 -7.67 -0.83
C LEU A 91 -2.89 -8.60 -0.02
N LEU A 92 -3.35 -9.13 1.12
CA LEU A 92 -2.54 -9.97 2.00
C LEU A 92 -1.98 -11.24 1.31
N PRO A 93 -2.69 -11.90 0.37
CA PRO A 93 -2.16 -13.08 -0.33
C PRO A 93 -1.07 -12.78 -1.36
N LEU A 94 -0.78 -11.51 -1.66
CA LEU A 94 0.19 -11.16 -2.69
C LEU A 94 1.62 -11.52 -2.25
N PRO A 95 2.41 -12.17 -3.12
CA PRO A 95 3.82 -12.39 -2.85
C PRO A 95 4.60 -11.08 -2.82
N ALA A 96 5.67 -11.02 -2.02
CA ALA A 96 6.55 -9.86 -1.92
C ALA A 96 7.49 -9.76 -3.15
N THR A 97 6.95 -9.42 -4.31
CA THR A 97 7.70 -9.42 -5.58
C THR A 97 8.37 -8.09 -5.91
N LEU A 98 8.01 -7.01 -5.21
CA LEU A 98 8.51 -5.65 -5.49
C LEU A 98 9.78 -5.29 -4.72
N SER A 99 10.19 -6.10 -3.73
CA SER A 99 11.41 -5.92 -2.97
C SER A 99 11.86 -7.22 -2.32
N ASP A 100 13.17 -7.43 -2.28
CA ASP A 100 13.83 -8.57 -1.60
C ASP A 100 14.23 -8.24 -0.15
N ASP A 101 13.98 -7.02 0.33
CA ASP A 101 14.33 -6.60 1.70
C ASP A 101 13.62 -7.43 2.78
N ILE A 102 12.53 -8.12 2.44
CA ILE A 102 11.85 -9.04 3.36
C ILE A 102 12.80 -10.13 3.89
N TYR A 103 13.70 -10.65 3.04
CA TYR A 103 14.70 -11.63 3.47
C TYR A 103 15.65 -11.00 4.47
N ARG A 104 16.05 -9.74 4.22
CA ARG A 104 16.93 -9.02 5.12
C ARG A 104 16.29 -8.78 6.49
N TYR A 105 15.02 -8.39 6.52
CA TYR A 105 14.28 -8.19 7.77
C TYR A 105 14.23 -9.49 8.60
N VAL A 106 13.87 -10.60 7.97
CA VAL A 106 13.79 -11.89 8.66
C VAL A 106 15.18 -12.35 9.12
N TRP A 107 16.20 -12.22 8.27
CA TRP A 107 17.58 -12.60 8.63
C TRP A 107 18.12 -11.81 9.81
N ASP A 108 18.09 -10.48 9.74
CA ASP A 108 18.62 -9.64 10.81
C ASP A 108 17.85 -9.90 12.12
N GLY A 109 16.53 -10.13 12.03
CA GLY A 109 15.70 -10.55 13.15
C GLY A 109 16.11 -11.91 13.75
N ARG A 110 16.51 -12.89 12.93
CA ARG A 110 17.04 -14.18 13.40
C ARG A 110 18.39 -14.03 14.10
N VAL A 111 19.29 -13.23 13.54
CA VAL A 111 20.60 -12.92 14.15
C VAL A 111 20.41 -12.29 15.53
N ALA A 112 19.59 -11.24 15.63
CA ALA A 112 19.26 -10.61 16.90
C ALA A 112 18.54 -11.56 17.87
N GLY A 113 17.62 -12.39 17.35
CA GLY A 113 16.91 -13.41 18.12
C GLY A 113 17.82 -14.50 18.71
N ALA A 114 18.94 -14.79 18.04
CA ALA A 114 19.99 -15.70 18.51
C ALA A 114 20.95 -15.05 19.52
N GLY A 115 20.74 -13.79 19.90
CA GLY A 115 21.60 -13.04 20.82
C GLY A 115 22.88 -12.51 20.18
N LEU A 116 22.99 -12.56 18.85
CA LEU A 116 24.12 -12.04 18.08
C LEU A 116 23.85 -10.60 17.62
N ASN A 117 24.91 -9.84 17.34
CA ASN A 117 24.78 -8.42 17.01
C ASN A 117 24.81 -8.16 15.49
N PRO A 118 23.65 -7.89 14.85
CA PRO A 118 23.57 -7.69 13.40
C PRO A 118 24.19 -6.37 12.92
N TYR A 119 24.52 -5.43 13.83
CA TYR A 119 25.23 -4.19 13.51
C TYR A 119 26.73 -4.40 13.31
N PHE A 120 27.29 -5.49 13.85
CA PHE A 120 28.69 -5.86 13.66
C PHE A 120 28.87 -7.07 12.73
N LEU A 121 27.90 -7.98 12.71
CA LEU A 121 27.97 -9.22 11.94
C LEU A 121 27.14 -9.08 10.67
N ALA A 122 27.82 -9.00 9.53
CA ALA A 122 27.18 -9.09 8.22
C ALA A 122 26.73 -10.55 7.97
N PRO A 123 25.73 -10.81 7.11
CA PRO A 123 25.30 -12.18 6.80
C PRO A 123 26.43 -13.14 6.37
N ASP A 124 27.48 -12.64 5.72
CA ASP A 124 28.67 -13.43 5.32
C ASP A 124 29.69 -13.66 6.46
N SER A 125 29.48 -13.08 7.64
CA SER A 125 30.32 -13.32 8.82
C SER A 125 30.36 -14.82 9.18
N PRO A 126 31.55 -15.42 9.39
CA PRO A 126 31.69 -16.84 9.75
C PRO A 126 30.95 -17.22 11.04
N GLU A 127 30.82 -16.27 11.97
CA GLU A 127 30.08 -16.44 13.23
C GLU A 127 28.60 -16.79 13.01
N LEU A 128 28.06 -16.49 11.82
CA LEU A 128 26.68 -16.74 11.45
C LEU A 128 26.49 -18.03 10.64
N ASP A 129 27.55 -18.81 10.38
CA ASP A 129 27.47 -20.04 9.57
C ASP A 129 26.37 -20.99 10.05
N GLY A 130 26.20 -21.13 11.37
CA GLY A 130 25.18 -21.98 11.99
C GLY A 130 23.72 -21.49 11.84
N LEU A 131 23.51 -20.27 11.33
CA LEU A 131 22.18 -19.69 11.09
C LEU A 131 21.78 -19.71 9.60
N ARG A 132 22.69 -20.07 8.69
CA ARG A 132 22.46 -20.02 7.24
C ARG A 132 21.52 -21.13 6.78
N ASP A 133 20.57 -20.77 5.93
CA ASP A 133 19.56 -21.64 5.32
C ASP A 133 19.15 -21.10 3.94
N ASP A 134 18.10 -21.67 3.34
CA ASP A 134 17.56 -21.24 2.04
C ASP A 134 17.22 -19.74 1.99
N LEU A 135 16.86 -19.12 3.12
CA LEU A 135 16.60 -17.68 3.18
C LEU A 135 17.90 -16.90 3.01
N TRP A 136 19.01 -17.37 3.60
CA TRP A 136 20.32 -16.76 3.42
C TRP A 136 20.76 -16.76 1.96
N GLU A 137 20.46 -17.82 1.21
CA GLU A 137 20.74 -17.92 -0.24
C GLU A 137 19.95 -16.92 -1.10
N ARG A 138 18.91 -16.30 -0.55
CA ARG A 138 18.09 -15.29 -1.22
C ARG A 138 18.39 -13.86 -0.74
N LEU A 139 19.24 -13.71 0.28
CA LEU A 139 19.61 -12.39 0.81
C LEU A 139 20.37 -11.54 -0.22
N PRO A 140 19.91 -10.32 -0.49
CA PRO A 140 20.73 -9.34 -1.18
C PRO A 140 21.86 -8.84 -0.25
N HIS A 141 22.98 -8.38 -0.80
CA HIS A 141 24.01 -7.58 -0.11
C HIS A 141 24.62 -8.20 1.18
N ARG A 142 24.94 -9.49 1.18
CA ARG A 142 25.37 -10.27 2.35
C ARG A 142 26.66 -9.80 3.06
N GLN A 143 27.45 -8.99 2.39
CA GLN A 143 28.66 -8.37 2.91
C GLN A 143 28.41 -7.16 3.81
N VAL A 144 27.16 -6.65 3.89
CA VAL A 144 26.81 -5.44 4.64
C VAL A 144 26.03 -5.82 5.90
N ALA A 145 26.49 -5.30 7.04
CA ALA A 145 25.81 -5.38 8.32
C ALA A 145 24.50 -4.56 8.31
N THR A 146 23.65 -4.75 9.32
CA THR A 146 22.35 -4.10 9.35
C THR A 146 22.46 -2.57 9.40
N VAL A 147 21.63 -1.90 8.61
CA VAL A 147 21.47 -0.43 8.62
C VAL A 147 20.17 0.01 9.30
N TYR A 148 19.37 -0.96 9.77
CA TYR A 148 18.05 -0.67 10.31
C TYR A 148 18.13 -0.18 11.76
N PRO A 149 17.35 0.85 12.12
CA PRO A 149 17.38 1.42 13.47
C PRO A 149 16.88 0.39 14.52
N PRO A 150 17.25 0.56 15.80
CA PRO A 150 16.95 -0.43 16.86
C PRO A 150 15.46 -0.79 16.98
N LEU A 151 14.55 0.16 16.76
CA LEU A 151 13.12 -0.11 16.81
C LEU A 151 12.66 -1.04 15.68
N ALA A 152 13.19 -0.85 14.46
CA ALA A 152 12.89 -1.75 13.34
C ALA A 152 13.46 -3.15 13.62
N MET A 153 14.67 -3.23 14.16
CA MET A 153 15.27 -4.50 14.59
C MET A 153 14.45 -5.24 15.65
N ALA A 154 13.83 -4.53 16.59
CA ALA A 154 12.93 -5.14 17.56
C ALA A 154 11.70 -5.77 16.86
N VAL A 155 11.11 -5.08 15.88
CA VAL A 155 10.00 -5.62 15.07
C VAL A 155 10.45 -6.84 14.27
N PHE A 156 11.61 -6.78 13.63
CA PHE A 156 12.17 -7.88 12.85
C PHE A 156 12.46 -9.11 13.71
N SER A 157 12.97 -8.91 14.93
CA SER A 157 13.22 -9.99 15.89
C SER A 157 11.94 -10.69 16.36
N ILE A 158 10.81 -9.97 16.39
CA ILE A 158 9.49 -10.55 16.66
C ILE A 158 8.98 -11.28 15.41
N ALA A 159 9.07 -10.63 14.25
CA ALA A 159 8.59 -11.18 12.97
C ALA A 159 9.32 -12.50 12.60
N ALA A 160 10.62 -12.59 12.84
CA ALA A 160 11.44 -13.77 12.58
C ALA A 160 11.04 -15.02 13.38
N ARG A 161 10.20 -14.87 14.42
CA ARG A 161 9.66 -15.98 15.22
C ARG A 161 8.35 -16.54 14.65
N LEU A 162 7.72 -15.80 13.74
CA LEU A 162 6.52 -16.26 13.05
C LEU A 162 6.92 -17.26 11.97
N PRO A 163 6.03 -18.21 11.61
CA PRO A 163 6.25 -19.07 10.46
C PRO A 163 6.56 -18.22 9.23
N ALA A 164 7.65 -18.54 8.53
CA ALA A 164 7.92 -17.91 7.24
C ALA A 164 6.79 -18.27 6.26
N PRO A 165 6.33 -17.33 5.42
CA PRO A 165 5.34 -17.61 4.38
C PRO A 165 5.87 -18.54 3.30
#